data_AF-A0A1S7DQQ2-F1
#
_entry.id   AF-A0A1S7DQQ2-F1
#
_cell.length_a   1.000
_cell.length_b   1.000
_cell.length_c   1.000
_cell.angle_alpha   90.00
_cell.angle_beta   90.00
_cell.angle_gamma   90.00
#
_symmetry.space_group_name_H-M   'P 1'
#
loop_
_entity.id
_entity.type
_entity.pdbx_description
1 polymer ?
#
loop_
_entity_poly.entity_id
_entity_poly.type
_entity_poly.pdbx_seq_one_letter_code
_entity_poly.pdbx_strand_id
1 'polypeptide(L)'
;MPFFVNKYYTMKNIAIKILKTEKDQVKRFNALLGVFINSNGNPNLIRSYNARGFNPTLLDTLEYDVKQHLAITNADLANFKEDTQEQVQQTLLVDSTIEEQVKSNPEAKASFMNILKEMNEEEKTGLRFSSEYPFLRDKDCPNELKILANDAITSFHTFKELHQELFDKVANVAEPELTEEQIFKIANELLENFELNREIHAELEYYKEHKDFLAEHPIFEDYKIEKEIKEMTAEELSKAKNNLKANISKKKKALKETDDEERKYKLSEDLAMLEKKQKLVDERLKEK
;
A
#
# COMPACT_ATOMS: atom_id res chain seq x y z
N MET A 1 -5.04 -10.12 -16.01
CA MET A 1 -5.81 -11.29 -15.51
C MET A 1 -5.00 -12.46 -14.89
N PRO A 2 -3.65 -12.46 -14.72
CA PRO A 2 -2.97 -13.60 -14.08
C PRO A 2 -2.93 -13.58 -12.54
N PHE A 3 -3.12 -12.41 -11.90
CA PHE A 3 -3.01 -12.28 -10.43
C PHE A 3 -4.13 -12.97 -9.63
N PHE A 4 -5.35 -13.07 -10.17
CA PHE A 4 -6.49 -13.65 -9.46
C PHE A 4 -6.42 -15.18 -9.33
N VAL A 5 -5.81 -15.85 -10.31
CA VAL A 5 -5.71 -17.33 -10.33
C VAL A 5 -4.77 -17.83 -9.24
N ASN A 6 -3.69 -17.09 -8.96
CA ASN A 6 -2.68 -17.48 -7.97
C ASN A 6 -3.18 -17.33 -6.52
N LYS A 7 -3.99 -16.29 -6.23
CA LYS A 7 -4.60 -16.08 -4.91
C LYS A 7 -5.63 -17.16 -4.56
N TYR A 8 -6.41 -17.64 -5.53
CA TYR A 8 -7.43 -18.67 -5.29
C TYR A 8 -6.81 -20.05 -5.00
N TYR A 9 -5.72 -20.37 -5.70
CA TYR A 9 -4.98 -21.62 -5.53
C TYR A 9 -4.28 -21.71 -4.16
N THR A 10 -3.65 -20.61 -3.71
CA THR A 10 -3.02 -20.52 -2.38
C THR A 10 -4.04 -20.64 -1.25
N MET A 11 -5.20 -20.00 -1.37
CA MET A 11 -6.25 -20.08 -0.34
C MET A 11 -6.91 -21.45 -0.24
N LYS A 12 -7.07 -22.15 -1.36
CA LYS A 12 -7.56 -23.54 -1.38
C LYS A 12 -6.66 -24.45 -0.55
N ASN A 13 -5.34 -24.34 -0.70
CA ASN A 13 -4.38 -25.17 0.04
C ASN A 13 -4.35 -24.85 1.54
N ILE A 14 -4.44 -23.56 1.90
CA ILE A 14 -4.51 -23.12 3.31
C ILE A 14 -5.78 -23.67 3.99
N ALA A 15 -6.94 -23.59 3.33
CA ALA A 15 -8.19 -24.16 3.84
C ALA A 15 -8.09 -25.68 4.06
N ILE A 16 -7.51 -26.41 3.10
CA ILE A 16 -7.36 -27.87 3.21
C ILE A 16 -6.42 -28.24 4.37
N LYS A 17 -5.33 -27.48 4.58
CA LYS A 17 -4.44 -27.65 5.74
C LYS A 17 -5.20 -27.51 7.05
N ILE A 18 -5.93 -26.41 7.23
CA ILE A 18 -6.70 -26.14 8.46
C ILE A 18 -7.71 -27.26 8.74
N LEU A 19 -8.41 -27.75 7.71
CA LEU A 19 -9.40 -28.82 7.84
C LEU A 19 -8.80 -30.17 8.31
N LYS A 20 -7.50 -30.39 8.07
CA LYS A 20 -6.79 -31.63 8.46
C LYS A 20 -5.99 -31.51 9.76
N THR A 21 -5.30 -30.39 9.97
CA THR A 21 -4.29 -30.27 11.03
C THR A 21 -4.87 -29.71 12.32
N GLU A 22 -5.83 -28.79 12.23
CA GLU A 22 -6.35 -28.08 13.39
C GLU A 22 -7.45 -28.90 14.08
N LYS A 23 -7.13 -29.40 15.29
CA LYS A 23 -8.06 -30.18 16.12
C LYS A 23 -8.90 -29.30 17.06
N ASP A 24 -8.43 -28.09 17.36
CA ASP A 24 -9.14 -27.14 18.21
C ASP A 24 -10.25 -26.44 17.42
N GLN A 25 -11.51 -26.68 17.81
CA GLN A 25 -12.69 -26.21 17.08
C GLN A 25 -12.77 -24.68 16.97
N VAL A 26 -12.34 -23.96 18.03
CA VAL A 26 -12.40 -22.50 18.06
C VAL A 26 -11.37 -21.90 17.12
N LYS A 27 -10.14 -22.43 17.17
CA LYS A 27 -9.05 -21.99 16.28
C LYS A 27 -9.35 -22.31 14.82
N ARG A 28 -9.89 -23.51 14.57
CA ARG A 28 -10.34 -23.95 13.25
C ARG A 28 -11.40 -23.01 12.68
N PHE A 29 -12.40 -22.63 13.47
CA PHE A 29 -13.43 -21.68 13.05
C PHE A 29 -12.84 -20.32 12.65
N ASN A 30 -12.00 -19.72 13.51
CA ASN A 30 -11.41 -18.41 13.24
C ASN A 30 -10.48 -18.45 12.01
N ALA A 31 -9.70 -19.52 11.86
CA ALA A 31 -8.81 -19.70 10.72
C ALA A 31 -9.59 -19.88 9.40
N LEU A 32 -10.65 -20.71 9.39
CA LEU A 32 -11.52 -20.87 8.23
C LEU A 32 -12.26 -19.59 7.86
N LEU A 33 -12.72 -18.83 8.87
CA LEU A 33 -13.38 -17.54 8.64
C LEU A 33 -12.43 -16.52 8.02
N GLY A 34 -11.17 -16.47 8.47
CA GLY A 34 -10.13 -15.65 7.86
C GLY A 34 -9.87 -16.02 6.40
N VAL A 35 -9.82 -17.31 6.08
CA VAL A 35 -9.70 -17.77 4.68
C VAL A 35 -10.91 -17.38 3.85
N PHE A 36 -12.12 -17.51 4.41
CA PHE A 36 -13.36 -17.14 3.73
C PHE A 36 -13.44 -15.63 3.44
N ILE A 37 -12.97 -14.79 4.36
CA ILE A 37 -12.87 -13.34 4.15
C ILE A 37 -11.88 -13.02 3.04
N ASN A 38 -10.66 -13.56 3.14
CA ASN A 38 -9.57 -13.19 2.26
C ASN A 38 -9.70 -13.76 0.83
N SER A 39 -10.54 -14.79 0.65
CA SER A 39 -10.89 -15.37 -0.66
C SER A 39 -12.09 -14.69 -1.33
N ASN A 40 -12.62 -13.60 -0.76
CA ASN A 40 -13.83 -12.91 -1.22
C ASN A 40 -15.08 -13.81 -1.14
N GLY A 41 -15.29 -14.45 0.02
CA GLY A 41 -16.52 -15.14 0.38
C GLY A 41 -17.74 -14.21 0.35
N ASN A 42 -18.94 -14.78 0.41
CA ASN A 42 -20.18 -14.00 0.37
C ASN A 42 -20.22 -12.99 1.54
N PRO A 43 -20.30 -11.67 1.27
CA PRO A 43 -20.27 -10.64 2.31
C PRO A 43 -21.36 -10.80 3.39
N ASN A 44 -22.53 -11.32 3.02
CA ASN A 44 -23.64 -11.52 3.96
C ASN A 44 -23.35 -12.65 4.94
N LEU A 45 -22.74 -13.73 4.45
CA LEU A 45 -22.32 -14.86 5.29
C LEU A 45 -21.18 -14.44 6.22
N ILE A 46 -20.18 -13.71 5.69
CA ILE A 46 -19.07 -13.17 6.50
C ILE A 46 -19.59 -12.32 7.66
N ARG A 47 -20.53 -11.39 7.40
CA ARG A 47 -21.15 -10.57 8.45
C ARG A 47 -21.90 -11.41 9.47
N SER A 48 -22.64 -12.43 9.03
CA SER A 48 -23.36 -13.36 9.90
C SER A 48 -22.42 -14.14 10.82
N TYR A 49 -21.31 -14.67 10.29
CA TYR A 49 -20.32 -15.41 11.07
C TYR A 49 -19.58 -14.50 12.06
N ASN A 50 -19.19 -13.30 11.64
CA ASN A 50 -18.57 -12.31 12.53
C ASN A 50 -19.50 -11.86 13.67
N ALA A 51 -20.80 -11.69 13.39
CA ALA A 51 -21.77 -11.26 14.40
C ALA A 51 -22.12 -12.35 15.42
N ARG A 52 -22.16 -13.63 14.98
CA ARG A 52 -22.57 -14.76 15.83
C ARG A 52 -21.40 -15.42 16.57
N GLY A 53 -20.18 -15.29 16.06
CA GLY A 53 -19.00 -15.91 16.63
C GLY A 53 -19.00 -17.44 16.53
N PHE A 54 -18.12 -18.08 17.30
CA PHE A 54 -17.96 -19.53 17.31
C PHE A 54 -19.16 -20.26 17.92
N ASN A 55 -19.68 -21.25 17.19
CA ASN A 55 -20.63 -22.25 17.66
C ASN A 55 -20.35 -23.55 16.89
N PRO A 56 -20.38 -24.74 17.52
CA PRO A 56 -20.16 -26.02 16.85
C PRO A 56 -21.04 -26.23 15.60
N THR A 57 -22.32 -25.82 15.63
CA THR A 57 -23.18 -25.95 14.44
C THR A 57 -22.79 -24.97 13.34
N LEU A 58 -22.30 -23.78 13.70
CA LEU A 58 -21.83 -22.79 12.73
C LEU A 58 -20.50 -23.20 12.11
N LEU A 59 -19.64 -23.90 12.85
CA LEU A 59 -18.41 -24.47 12.30
C LEU A 59 -18.72 -25.42 11.15
N ASP A 60 -19.67 -26.35 11.32
CA ASP A 60 -20.07 -27.27 10.25
C ASP A 60 -20.59 -26.53 9.00
N THR A 61 -21.39 -25.47 9.21
CA THR A 61 -21.88 -24.65 8.09
C THR A 61 -20.75 -23.87 7.42
N LEU A 62 -19.81 -23.30 8.18
CA LEU A 62 -18.68 -22.54 7.66
C LEU A 62 -17.74 -23.46 6.88
N GLU A 63 -17.51 -24.69 7.37
CA GLU A 63 -16.74 -25.70 6.65
C GLU A 63 -17.37 -26.07 5.31
N TYR A 64 -18.69 -26.22 5.28
CA TYR A 64 -19.42 -26.46 4.05
C TYR A 64 -19.29 -25.28 3.08
N ASP A 65 -19.52 -24.05 3.55
CA ASP A 65 -19.47 -22.84 2.73
C ASP A 65 -18.06 -22.56 2.19
N VAL A 66 -17.02 -22.80 2.99
CA VAL A 66 -15.62 -22.69 2.56
C VAL A 66 -15.28 -23.75 1.51
N LYS A 67 -15.74 -25.00 1.70
CA LYS A 67 -15.54 -26.07 0.70
C LYS A 67 -16.22 -25.75 -0.63
N GLN A 68 -17.45 -25.21 -0.59
CA GLN A 68 -18.18 -24.80 -1.79
C GLN A 68 -17.51 -23.62 -2.49
N HIS A 69 -17.14 -22.59 -1.74
CA HIS A 69 -16.53 -21.39 -2.29
C HIS A 69 -15.16 -21.68 -2.94
N LEU A 70 -14.31 -22.47 -2.29
CA LEU A 70 -12.99 -22.82 -2.81
C LEU A 70 -12.98 -24.06 -3.71
N ALA A 71 -14.15 -24.60 -4.04
CA ALA A 71 -14.31 -25.83 -4.83
C ALA A 71 -13.40 -26.99 -4.33
N ILE A 72 -13.40 -27.22 -3.01
CA ILE A 72 -12.64 -28.29 -2.36
C ILE A 72 -13.45 -29.58 -2.43
N THR A 73 -12.92 -30.58 -3.14
CA THR A 73 -13.55 -31.90 -3.23
C THR A 73 -13.01 -32.86 -2.18
N ASN A 74 -13.74 -33.94 -1.90
CA ASN A 74 -13.25 -35.01 -1.03
C ASN A 74 -11.97 -35.66 -1.57
N ALA A 75 -11.78 -35.67 -2.90
CA ALA A 75 -10.54 -36.12 -3.53
C ALA A 75 -9.36 -35.19 -3.21
N ASP A 76 -9.58 -33.86 -3.18
CA ASP A 76 -8.56 -32.89 -2.78
C ASP A 76 -8.15 -33.08 -1.32
N LEU A 77 -9.12 -33.34 -0.43
CA LEU A 77 -8.85 -33.70 0.95
C LEU A 77 -8.08 -35.02 1.05
N ALA A 78 -8.39 -36.04 0.26
CA ALA A 78 -7.66 -37.31 0.31
C ALA A 78 -6.22 -37.18 -0.21
N ASN A 79 -6.03 -36.43 -1.30
CA ASN A 79 -4.75 -36.31 -2.01
C ASN A 79 -3.83 -35.21 -1.44
N PHE A 80 -4.32 -34.36 -0.54
CA PHE A 80 -3.50 -33.35 0.11
C PHE A 80 -2.41 -33.98 0.96
N LYS A 81 -1.18 -33.91 0.46
CA LYS A 81 0.04 -34.16 1.24
C LYS A 81 0.38 -32.86 1.92
N GLU A 82 0.60 -32.90 3.24
CA GLU A 82 1.18 -31.73 3.92
C GLU A 82 2.49 -31.38 3.23
N ASP A 83 2.65 -30.11 2.93
CA ASP A 83 3.89 -29.60 2.39
C ASP A 83 4.98 -29.75 3.45
N THR A 84 5.78 -30.80 3.31
CA THR A 84 6.86 -31.19 4.21
C THR A 84 7.99 -30.16 4.19
N GLN A 85 7.86 -28.99 4.81
CA GLN A 85 8.89 -27.92 4.86
C GLN A 85 9.39 -27.38 3.49
N GLU A 86 9.20 -28.10 2.38
CA GLU A 86 9.69 -27.83 1.02
C GLU A 86 8.79 -26.86 0.24
N GLN A 87 7.50 -26.71 0.56
CA GLN A 87 6.64 -25.73 -0.15
C GLN A 87 6.47 -24.39 0.58
N VAL A 88 6.77 -24.34 1.89
CA VAL A 88 7.03 -23.06 2.58
C VAL A 88 8.34 -22.47 2.04
N GLN A 89 9.34 -23.31 1.76
CA GLN A 89 10.46 -22.94 0.91
C GLN A 89 9.96 -22.48 -0.47
N GLN A 90 9.06 -23.16 -1.18
CA GLN A 90 8.60 -22.69 -2.50
C GLN A 90 7.89 -21.33 -2.55
N THR A 91 7.21 -20.89 -1.48
CA THR A 91 6.61 -19.55 -1.47
C THR A 91 7.66 -18.48 -1.13
N LEU A 92 8.61 -18.81 -0.24
CA LEU A 92 9.84 -18.04 -0.08
C LEU A 92 10.70 -18.07 -1.36
N LEU A 93 10.63 -19.13 -2.18
CA LEU A 93 11.22 -19.28 -3.51
C LEU A 93 10.45 -18.54 -4.59
N VAL A 94 9.33 -17.87 -4.34
CA VAL A 94 8.80 -16.92 -5.35
C VAL A 94 9.51 -15.57 -5.21
N ASP A 95 9.65 -15.07 -3.98
CA ASP A 95 10.49 -13.88 -3.72
C ASP A 95 11.98 -14.19 -3.91
N SER A 96 12.43 -15.37 -3.49
CA SER A 96 13.77 -15.85 -3.84
C SER A 96 13.87 -16.42 -5.26
N THR A 97 12.83 -16.62 -6.07
CA THR A 97 13.04 -16.80 -7.53
C THR A 97 13.43 -15.50 -8.18
N ILE A 98 12.99 -14.35 -7.66
CA ILE A 98 13.51 -13.05 -8.12
C ILE A 98 14.94 -12.89 -7.58
N GLU A 99 15.19 -13.08 -6.29
CA GLU A 99 16.55 -12.93 -5.74
C GLU A 99 17.55 -13.96 -6.29
N GLU A 100 17.13 -15.19 -6.55
CA GLU A 100 17.95 -16.28 -7.04
C GLU A 100 18.06 -16.24 -8.56
N GLN A 101 17.11 -15.70 -9.34
CA GLN A 101 17.37 -15.32 -10.74
C GLN A 101 18.27 -14.10 -10.86
N VAL A 102 18.22 -13.18 -9.89
CA VAL A 102 19.09 -12.00 -9.78
C VAL A 102 20.48 -12.36 -9.20
N LYS A 103 20.61 -13.46 -8.44
CA LYS A 103 21.87 -14.04 -7.94
C LYS A 103 22.47 -15.09 -8.88
N SER A 104 21.66 -15.89 -9.60
CA SER A 104 22.10 -17.04 -10.42
C SER A 104 22.57 -16.67 -11.82
N ASN A 105 22.58 -15.39 -12.18
CA ASN A 105 23.22 -14.99 -13.42
C ASN A 105 24.08 -13.74 -13.24
N PRO A 106 25.23 -13.86 -12.52
CA PRO A 106 26.26 -12.83 -12.53
C PRO A 106 26.69 -12.51 -13.96
N GLU A 107 26.61 -13.47 -14.89
CA GLU A 107 26.79 -13.25 -16.32
C GLU A 107 25.66 -12.42 -16.95
N ALA A 108 24.39 -12.53 -16.55
CA ALA A 108 23.32 -11.63 -17.05
C ALA A 108 23.39 -10.24 -16.43
N LYS A 109 23.75 -10.10 -15.15
CA LYS A 109 24.07 -8.80 -14.56
C LYS A 109 25.26 -8.16 -15.26
N ALA A 110 26.34 -8.91 -15.47
CA ALA A 110 27.51 -8.44 -16.20
C ALA A 110 27.19 -8.15 -17.67
N SER A 111 26.38 -8.99 -18.33
CA SER A 111 25.93 -8.80 -19.71
C SER A 111 25.03 -7.58 -19.82
N PHE A 112 24.08 -7.39 -18.91
CA PHE A 112 23.25 -6.19 -18.85
C PHE A 112 24.08 -4.94 -18.57
N MET A 113 25.06 -5.01 -17.66
CA MET A 113 25.98 -3.90 -17.40
C MET A 113 26.91 -3.62 -18.58
N ASN A 114 27.32 -4.64 -19.34
CA ASN A 114 28.11 -4.49 -20.56
C ASN A 114 27.25 -3.90 -21.68
N ILE A 115 26.02 -4.38 -21.86
CA ILE A 115 25.02 -3.80 -22.76
C ILE A 115 24.78 -2.33 -22.40
N LEU A 116 24.55 -2.00 -21.12
CA LEU A 116 24.40 -0.61 -20.66
C LEU A 116 25.66 0.24 -20.92
N LYS A 117 26.86 -0.33 -20.82
CA LYS A 117 28.10 0.39 -21.14
C LYS A 117 28.26 0.61 -22.65
N GLU A 118 27.87 -0.37 -23.46
CA GLU A 118 27.92 -0.37 -24.92
C GLU A 118 26.80 0.47 -25.55
N MET A 119 25.68 0.66 -24.87
CA MET A 119 24.57 1.51 -25.32
C MET A 119 25.02 2.97 -25.50
N ASN A 120 24.64 3.56 -26.63
CA ASN A 120 24.89 4.96 -26.92
C ASN A 120 24.04 5.88 -26.01
N GLU A 121 24.45 7.15 -25.89
CA GLU A 121 23.71 8.15 -25.08
C GLU A 121 22.24 8.29 -25.49
N GLU A 122 21.94 8.13 -26.78
CA GLU A 122 20.57 8.14 -27.32
C GLU A 122 19.74 6.94 -26.84
N GLU A 123 20.31 5.75 -26.72
CA GLU A 123 19.62 4.55 -26.25
C GLU A 123 19.44 4.57 -24.73
N LYS A 124 20.40 5.16 -24.02
CA LYS A 124 20.31 5.43 -22.57
C LYS A 124 19.25 6.46 -22.24
N THR A 125 18.78 7.26 -23.19
CA THR A 125 17.75 8.26 -22.90
C THR A 125 16.51 7.61 -22.31
N GLY A 126 16.02 6.49 -22.85
CA GLY A 126 14.81 5.80 -22.40
C GLY A 126 14.87 5.21 -20.98
N LEU A 127 16.07 5.12 -20.40
CA LEU A 127 16.29 4.69 -19.02
C LEU A 127 16.34 5.87 -18.03
N ARG A 128 16.35 7.11 -18.53
CA ARG A 128 16.39 8.28 -17.68
C ARG A 128 14.99 8.58 -17.18
N PHE A 129 14.85 8.84 -15.89
CA PHE A 129 13.64 9.36 -15.26
C PHE A 129 13.06 10.57 -16.02
N SER A 130 13.93 11.45 -16.50
CA SER A 130 13.56 12.62 -17.30
C SER A 130 13.06 12.34 -18.73
N SER A 131 13.24 11.11 -19.23
CA SER A 131 12.66 10.66 -20.51
C SER A 131 11.30 9.99 -20.30
N GLU A 132 11.13 9.31 -19.17
CA GLU A 132 9.91 8.63 -18.78
C GLU A 132 8.79 9.64 -18.50
N TYR A 133 9.19 10.80 -17.93
CA TYR A 133 8.34 11.94 -17.64
C TYR A 133 8.82 13.21 -18.38
N PRO A 134 8.58 13.34 -19.70
CA PRO A 134 9.06 14.48 -20.49
C PRO A 134 8.53 15.83 -20.00
N PHE A 135 7.31 15.84 -19.45
CA PHE A 135 6.64 17.05 -18.98
C PHE A 135 7.39 17.75 -17.84
N LEU A 136 8.27 17.05 -17.10
CA LEU A 136 9.07 17.67 -16.04
C LEU A 136 10.05 18.72 -16.57
N ARG A 137 10.36 18.70 -17.88
CA ARG A 137 11.22 19.70 -18.54
C ARG A 137 10.43 20.89 -19.10
N ASP A 138 9.10 20.78 -19.15
CA ASP A 138 8.26 21.83 -19.71
C ASP A 138 8.19 23.04 -18.76
N LYS A 139 8.09 24.24 -19.35
CA LYS A 139 7.97 25.48 -18.58
C LYS A 139 6.65 25.56 -17.81
N ASP A 140 5.61 24.95 -18.35
CA ASP A 140 4.26 24.93 -17.78
C ASP A 140 4.06 23.80 -16.76
N CYS A 141 5.13 23.07 -16.42
CA CYS A 141 5.06 22.01 -15.42
C CYS A 141 4.78 22.58 -14.01
N PRO A 142 3.72 22.09 -13.33
CA PRO A 142 3.43 22.40 -11.94
C PRO A 142 4.64 22.22 -11.03
N ASN A 143 4.79 23.09 -10.03
CA ASN A 143 5.91 23.04 -9.11
C ASN A 143 5.84 21.81 -8.21
N GLU A 144 4.63 21.36 -7.89
CA GLU A 144 4.33 20.19 -7.08
C GLU A 144 4.94 18.92 -7.70
N LEU A 145 4.82 18.73 -9.02
CA LEU A 145 5.42 17.59 -9.72
C LEU A 145 6.95 17.63 -9.73
N LYS A 146 7.55 18.84 -9.72
CA LYS A 146 9.01 18.99 -9.66
C LYS A 146 9.54 18.64 -8.27
N ILE A 147 8.78 19.00 -7.23
CA ILE A 147 9.10 18.62 -5.84
C ILE A 147 8.99 17.10 -5.72
N LEU A 148 7.88 16.50 -6.17
CA LEU A 148 7.69 15.05 -6.18
C LEU A 148 8.78 14.32 -6.95
N ALA A 149 9.19 14.82 -8.11
CA ALA A 149 10.29 14.25 -8.87
C ALA A 149 11.61 14.24 -8.07
N ASN A 150 11.87 15.27 -7.27
CA ASN A 150 13.03 15.32 -6.39
C ASN A 150 12.90 14.34 -5.22
N ASP A 151 11.70 14.24 -4.62
CA ASP A 151 11.40 13.32 -3.54
C ASP A 151 11.48 11.84 -4.01
N ALA A 152 11.07 11.54 -5.24
CA ALA A 152 11.23 10.22 -5.87
C ALA A 152 12.70 9.84 -6.03
N ILE A 153 13.53 10.77 -6.51
CA ILE A 153 14.98 10.54 -6.61
C ILE A 153 15.57 10.28 -5.22
N THR A 154 15.19 11.10 -4.24
CA THR A 154 15.71 10.99 -2.87
C THR A 154 15.31 9.67 -2.23
N SER A 155 14.01 9.34 -2.25
CA SER A 155 13.46 8.09 -1.71
C SER A 155 14.02 6.84 -2.39
N PHE A 156 14.29 6.89 -3.69
CA PHE A 156 14.96 5.81 -4.40
C PHE A 156 16.40 5.59 -3.92
N HIS A 157 17.16 6.68 -3.74
CA HIS A 157 18.54 6.60 -3.25
C HIS A 157 18.61 6.09 -1.81
N THR A 158 17.76 6.61 -0.92
CA THR A 158 17.68 6.13 0.47
C THR A 158 17.25 4.67 0.54
N PHE A 159 16.22 4.28 -0.21
CA PHE A 159 15.79 2.88 -0.34
C PHE A 159 16.95 1.97 -0.77
N LYS A 160 17.72 2.39 -1.79
CA LYS A 160 18.84 1.61 -2.32
C LYS A 160 19.96 1.47 -1.28
N GLU A 161 20.29 2.54 -0.56
CA GLU A 161 21.32 2.52 0.48
C GLU A 161 20.91 1.62 1.65
N LEU A 162 19.69 1.77 2.16
CA LEU A 162 19.15 0.94 3.24
C LEU A 162 19.04 -0.53 2.83
N HIS A 163 18.67 -0.80 1.59
CA HIS A 163 18.61 -2.16 1.06
C HIS A 163 20.00 -2.78 1.01
N GLN A 164 21.02 -2.04 0.54
CA GLN A 164 22.41 -2.51 0.56
C GLN A 164 22.89 -2.76 1.99
N GLU A 165 22.61 -1.85 2.91
CA GLU A 165 22.99 -1.99 4.32
C GLU A 165 22.37 -3.22 4.98
N LEU A 166 21.05 -3.43 4.80
CA LEU A 166 20.35 -4.57 5.34
C LEU A 166 20.85 -5.88 4.70
N PHE A 167 21.09 -5.86 3.39
CA PHE A 167 21.61 -7.02 2.67
C PHE A 167 23.03 -7.39 3.12
N ASP A 168 23.92 -6.41 3.25
CA ASP A 168 25.32 -6.63 3.62
C ASP A 168 25.47 -7.05 5.09
N LYS A 169 24.66 -6.50 6.01
CA LYS A 169 24.78 -6.76 7.45
C LYS A 169 23.96 -7.92 7.98
N VAL A 170 22.94 -8.36 7.23
CA VAL A 170 22.01 -9.43 7.65
C VAL A 170 22.03 -10.63 6.72
N ALA A 171 21.94 -10.42 5.40
CA ALA A 171 21.78 -11.52 4.44
C ALA A 171 23.11 -12.14 3.99
N ASN A 172 24.20 -11.37 3.96
CA ASN A 172 25.52 -11.82 3.49
C ASN A 172 26.43 -12.37 4.59
N VAL A 173 26.06 -12.23 5.88
CA VAL A 173 26.90 -12.65 7.02
C VAL A 173 26.25 -13.82 7.74
N ALA A 174 27.06 -14.82 8.12
CA ALA A 174 26.58 -16.03 8.82
C ALA A 174 26.01 -15.75 10.22
N GLU A 175 26.40 -14.64 10.83
CA GLU A 175 25.84 -14.10 12.08
C GLU A 175 25.47 -12.62 11.84
N PRO A 176 24.24 -12.19 12.13
CA PRO A 176 23.80 -10.82 11.88
C PRO A 176 24.55 -9.83 12.78
N GLU A 177 25.10 -8.77 12.19
CA GLU A 177 25.84 -7.73 12.93
C GLU A 177 24.91 -6.73 13.64
N LEU A 178 23.61 -6.78 13.36
CA LEU A 178 22.58 -5.87 13.88
C LEU A 178 21.60 -6.60 14.80
N THR A 179 21.08 -5.89 15.80
CA THR A 179 20.01 -6.42 16.66
C THR A 179 18.68 -6.45 15.90
N GLU A 180 17.76 -7.34 16.30
CA GLU A 180 16.42 -7.46 15.68
C GLU A 180 15.67 -6.12 15.63
N GLU A 181 15.78 -5.29 16.68
CA GLU A 181 15.18 -3.96 16.73
C GLU A 181 15.77 -2.98 15.71
N GLN A 182 17.07 -3.07 15.44
CA GLN A 182 17.73 -2.22 14.45
C GLN A 182 17.37 -2.67 13.03
N ILE A 183 17.32 -3.99 12.79
CA ILE A 183 16.87 -4.56 11.51
C ILE A 183 15.44 -4.13 11.23
N PHE A 184 14.55 -4.20 12.23
CA PHE A 184 13.16 -3.78 12.06
C PHE A 184 13.03 -2.29 11.72
N LYS A 185 13.81 -1.42 12.36
CA LYS A 185 13.81 0.02 12.03
C LYS A 185 14.25 0.29 10.60
N ILE A 186 15.38 -0.29 10.19
CA ILE A 186 15.91 -0.15 8.83
C ILE A 186 14.91 -0.72 7.80
N ALA A 187 14.30 -1.87 8.10
CA ALA A 187 13.30 -2.49 7.24
C ALA A 187 12.05 -1.63 7.08
N ASN A 188 11.54 -1.04 8.16
CA ASN A 188 10.38 -0.13 8.07
C ASN A 188 10.73 1.13 7.27
N GLU A 189 11.87 1.76 7.53
CA GLU A 189 12.30 2.94 6.79
C GLU A 189 12.51 2.63 5.31
N LEU A 190 13.04 1.45 4.99
CA LEU A 190 13.16 0.95 3.62
C LEU A 190 11.78 0.79 2.96
N LEU A 191 10.82 0.20 3.66
CA LEU A 191 9.45 0.02 3.16
C LEU A 191 8.75 1.36 2.95
N GLU A 192 8.86 2.29 3.91
CA GLU A 192 8.29 3.64 3.81
C GLU A 192 8.84 4.38 2.58
N ASN A 193 10.17 4.36 2.36
CA ASN A 193 10.77 4.98 1.19
C ASN A 193 10.35 4.30 -0.12
N PHE A 194 10.19 2.97 -0.13
CA PHE A 194 9.73 2.23 -1.29
C PHE A 194 8.27 2.55 -1.65
N GLU A 195 7.39 2.57 -0.65
CA GLU A 195 5.97 2.92 -0.81
C GLU A 195 5.82 4.36 -1.29
N LEU A 196 6.52 5.30 -0.64
CA LEU A 196 6.54 6.71 -1.04
C LEU A 196 6.99 6.88 -2.48
N ASN A 197 8.09 6.23 -2.89
CA ASN A 197 8.55 6.30 -4.29
C ASN A 197 7.47 5.76 -5.25
N ARG A 198 6.80 4.65 -4.91
CA ARG A 198 5.74 4.07 -5.75
C ARG A 198 4.52 4.99 -5.88
N GLU A 199 4.11 5.62 -4.79
CA GLU A 199 3.01 6.59 -4.78
C GLU A 199 3.33 7.80 -5.67
N ILE A 200 4.56 8.31 -5.60
CA ILE A 200 5.00 9.41 -6.46
C ILE A 200 4.98 8.99 -7.94
N HIS A 201 5.47 7.80 -8.27
CA HIS A 201 5.43 7.29 -9.63
C HIS A 201 3.99 7.12 -10.16
N ALA A 202 3.05 6.69 -9.31
CA ALA A 202 1.63 6.60 -9.66
C ALA A 202 1.02 7.98 -9.97
N GLU A 203 1.34 9.01 -9.19
CA GLU A 203 0.94 10.39 -9.46
C GLU A 203 1.51 10.91 -10.79
N LEU A 204 2.80 10.68 -11.03
CA LEU A 204 3.47 11.13 -12.26
C LEU A 204 2.92 10.43 -13.50
N GLU A 205 2.59 9.15 -13.40
CA GLU A 205 1.98 8.38 -14.49
C GLU A 205 0.54 8.82 -14.74
N TYR A 206 -0.25 9.04 -13.69
CA TYR A 206 -1.61 9.58 -13.82
C TYR A 206 -1.59 10.96 -14.49
N TYR A 207 -0.67 11.84 -14.11
CA TYR A 207 -0.52 13.16 -14.75
C TYR A 207 -0.08 13.04 -16.22
N LYS A 208 0.76 12.05 -16.56
CA LYS A 208 1.16 11.78 -17.94
C LYS A 208 -0.04 11.43 -18.82
N GLU A 209 -0.95 10.60 -18.32
CA GLU A 209 -2.12 10.11 -19.06
C GLU A 209 -3.29 11.10 -19.10
N HIS A 210 -3.61 11.70 -17.95
CA HIS A 210 -4.83 12.51 -17.78
C HIS A 210 -4.58 14.02 -17.75
N LYS A 211 -3.33 14.47 -17.56
CA LYS A 211 -2.98 15.88 -17.32
C LYS A 211 -3.71 16.49 -16.12
N ASP A 212 -4.13 15.65 -15.19
CA ASP A 212 -4.74 15.97 -13.90
C ASP A 212 -3.98 15.20 -12.80
N PHE A 213 -4.16 15.58 -11.53
CA PHE A 213 -3.52 14.91 -10.39
C PHE A 213 -4.43 13.83 -9.81
N LEU A 214 -3.83 12.73 -9.34
CA LEU A 214 -4.55 11.72 -8.56
C LEU A 214 -4.83 12.28 -7.15
N ALA A 215 -3.90 13.08 -6.63
CA ALA A 215 -3.99 13.81 -5.36
C ALA A 215 -4.16 12.89 -4.13
N GLU A 216 -3.45 11.78 -4.15
CA GLU A 216 -3.21 10.89 -3.02
C GLU A 216 -2.02 11.37 -2.18
N HIS A 217 -0.97 11.91 -2.82
CA HIS A 217 0.20 12.39 -2.09
C HIS A 217 -0.11 13.66 -1.25
N PRO A 218 0.43 13.79 -0.02
CA PRO A 218 0.16 14.93 0.89
C PRO A 218 0.40 16.32 0.28
N ILE A 219 1.33 16.43 -0.67
CA ILE A 219 1.63 17.68 -1.39
C ILE A 219 0.40 18.22 -2.13
N PHE A 220 -0.53 17.36 -2.54
CA PHE A 220 -1.74 17.73 -3.26
C PHE A 220 -2.98 17.91 -2.38
N GLU A 221 -2.85 17.94 -1.05
CA GLU A 221 -3.99 18.19 -0.16
C GLU A 221 -4.71 19.50 -0.48
N ASP A 222 -3.96 20.57 -0.73
CA ASP A 222 -4.52 21.87 -1.10
C ASP A 222 -5.26 21.78 -2.46
N TYR A 223 -4.71 21.05 -3.45
CA TYR A 223 -5.36 20.82 -4.74
C TYR A 223 -6.67 20.02 -4.60
N LYS A 224 -6.66 18.97 -3.76
CA LYS A 224 -7.85 18.16 -3.48
C LYS A 224 -8.96 18.99 -2.85
N ILE A 225 -8.62 19.84 -1.89
CA ILE A 225 -9.57 20.76 -1.26
C ILE A 225 -10.15 21.72 -2.30
N GLU A 226 -9.32 22.28 -3.18
CA GLU A 226 -9.81 23.16 -4.24
C GLU A 226 -10.74 22.44 -5.23
N LYS A 227 -10.37 21.23 -5.66
CA LYS A 227 -11.17 20.42 -6.59
C LYS A 227 -12.53 20.07 -5.97
N GLU A 228 -12.55 19.62 -4.72
CA GLU A 228 -13.79 19.41 -3.95
C GLU A 228 -14.66 20.67 -3.93
N ILE A 229 -14.07 21.84 -3.66
CA ILE A 229 -14.80 23.11 -3.61
C ILE A 229 -15.33 23.54 -4.98
N LYS A 230 -14.59 23.28 -6.06
CA LYS A 230 -15.01 23.56 -7.43
C LYS A 230 -16.18 22.69 -7.86
N GLU A 231 -16.20 21.42 -7.44
CA GLU A 231 -17.26 20.45 -7.73
C GLU A 231 -18.53 20.68 -6.89
N MET A 232 -18.42 21.30 -5.70
CA MET A 232 -19.57 21.59 -4.84
C MET A 232 -20.58 22.56 -5.47
N THR A 233 -21.86 22.25 -5.28
CA THR A 233 -22.99 23.13 -5.65
C THR A 233 -23.10 24.34 -4.72
N ALA A 234 -23.88 25.36 -5.11
CA ALA A 234 -24.05 26.57 -4.28
C ALA A 234 -24.68 26.29 -2.90
N GLU A 235 -25.58 25.31 -2.82
CA GLU A 235 -26.20 24.87 -1.58
C GLU A 235 -25.20 24.14 -0.66
N GLU A 236 -24.37 23.28 -1.24
CA GLU A 236 -23.30 22.57 -0.53
C GLU A 236 -22.23 23.52 -0.02
N LEU A 237 -21.83 24.52 -0.81
CA LEU A 237 -20.90 25.57 -0.39
C LEU A 237 -21.40 26.35 0.82
N SER A 238 -22.71 26.70 0.85
CA SER A 238 -23.31 27.41 1.99
C SER A 238 -23.37 26.55 3.26
N LYS A 239 -23.72 25.27 3.12
CA LYS A 239 -23.68 24.30 4.23
C LYS A 239 -22.25 24.08 4.72
N ALA A 240 -21.29 23.90 3.81
CA ALA A 240 -19.89 23.73 4.11
C ALA A 240 -19.34 24.93 4.89
N LYS A 241 -19.64 26.16 4.47
CA LYS A 241 -19.26 27.39 5.17
C LYS A 241 -19.75 27.42 6.62
N ASN A 242 -21.02 27.10 6.85
CA ASN A 242 -21.60 27.10 8.20
C ASN A 242 -20.97 26.01 9.09
N ASN A 243 -20.75 24.81 8.53
CA ASN A 243 -20.08 23.71 9.22
C ASN A 243 -18.62 24.04 9.55
N LEU A 244 -17.87 24.62 8.60
CA LEU A 244 -16.49 25.06 8.80
C LEU A 244 -16.40 26.10 9.91
N LYS A 245 -17.28 27.11 9.91
CA LYS A 245 -17.33 28.14 10.97
C LYS A 245 -17.55 27.52 12.37
N ALA A 246 -18.47 26.57 12.47
CA ALA A 246 -18.72 25.86 13.74
C ALA A 246 -17.52 25.02 14.18
N ASN A 247 -16.88 24.30 13.25
CA ASN A 247 -15.72 23.46 13.54
C ASN A 247 -14.49 24.27 13.91
N ILE A 248 -14.21 25.38 13.22
CA ILE A 248 -13.13 26.31 13.56
C ILE A 248 -13.34 26.89 14.96
N SER A 249 -14.57 27.27 15.31
CA SER A 249 -14.85 27.77 16.67
C SER A 249 -14.60 26.71 17.74
N LYS A 250 -14.99 25.45 17.48
CA LYS A 250 -14.74 24.32 18.40
C LYS A 250 -13.25 24.04 18.55
N LYS A 251 -12.50 23.94 17.45
CA LYS A 251 -11.06 23.68 17.49
C LYS A 251 -10.28 24.87 18.11
N LYS A 252 -10.68 26.13 17.88
CA LYS A 252 -10.10 27.31 18.55
C LYS A 252 -10.32 27.29 20.07
N LYS A 253 -11.47 26.78 20.53
CA LYS A 253 -11.74 26.61 21.95
C LYS A 253 -10.91 25.48 22.55
N ALA A 254 -10.85 24.32 21.88
CA ALA A 254 -10.01 23.20 22.28
C ALA A 254 -8.51 23.57 22.34
N LEU A 255 -8.01 24.37 21.40
CA LEU A 255 -6.63 24.86 21.39
C LEU A 255 -6.30 25.74 22.62
N LYS A 256 -7.30 26.50 23.11
CA LYS A 256 -7.15 27.36 24.30
C LYS A 256 -7.26 26.58 25.61
N GLU A 257 -7.99 25.48 25.63
CA GLU A 257 -8.28 24.66 26.83
C GLU A 257 -7.30 23.51 27.03
N THR A 258 -6.57 23.10 25.99
CA THR A 258 -5.59 22.02 26.06
C THR A 258 -4.26 22.58 26.57
N ASP A 259 -3.60 21.90 27.50
CA ASP A 259 -2.25 22.26 27.98
C ASP A 259 -1.12 21.47 27.30
N ASP A 260 -1.41 20.27 26.80
CA ASP A 260 -0.47 19.36 26.11
C ASP A 260 0.10 19.97 24.80
N GLU A 261 1.43 20.06 24.67
CA GLU A 261 2.10 20.65 23.50
C GLU A 261 1.88 19.88 22.19
N GLU A 262 1.94 18.55 22.20
CA GLU A 262 1.70 17.72 21.02
C GLU A 262 0.25 17.85 20.51
N ARG A 263 -0.71 17.94 21.45
CA ARG A 263 -2.12 18.12 21.10
C ARG A 263 -2.37 19.55 20.60
N LYS A 264 -1.69 20.56 21.15
CA LYS A 264 -1.73 21.93 20.63
C LYS A 264 -1.23 22.00 19.19
N TYR A 265 -0.15 21.31 18.87
CA TYR A 265 0.39 21.26 17.50
C TYR A 265 -0.60 20.64 16.52
N LYS A 266 -1.15 19.45 16.84
CA LYS A 266 -2.15 18.81 15.96
C LYS A 266 -3.40 19.68 15.79
N LEU A 267 -3.88 20.30 16.87
CA LEU A 267 -5.04 21.19 16.83
C LEU A 267 -4.78 22.49 16.04
N SER A 268 -3.56 23.01 16.03
CA SER A 268 -3.20 24.22 15.29
C SER A 268 -3.06 23.95 13.79
N GLU A 269 -2.45 22.83 13.42
CA GLU A 269 -2.35 22.35 12.03
C GLU A 269 -3.75 22.10 11.43
N ASP A 270 -4.58 21.38 12.18
CA ASP A 270 -5.99 21.15 11.88
C ASP A 270 -6.79 22.45 11.69
N LEU A 271 -6.54 23.45 12.52
CA LEU A 271 -7.18 24.76 12.41
C LEU A 271 -6.74 25.49 11.14
N ALA A 272 -5.45 25.42 10.81
CA ALA A 272 -4.91 26.04 9.62
C ALA A 272 -5.56 25.45 8.34
N MET A 273 -5.72 24.12 8.26
CA MET A 273 -6.44 23.48 7.16
C MET A 273 -7.90 23.94 7.06
N LEU A 274 -8.63 23.98 8.18
CA LEU A 274 -10.03 24.41 8.19
C LEU A 274 -10.18 25.88 7.78
N GLU A 275 -9.27 26.75 8.23
CA GLU A 275 -9.26 28.16 7.85
C GLU A 275 -8.91 28.36 6.37
N LYS A 276 -7.95 27.60 5.82
CA LYS A 276 -7.68 27.56 4.38
C LYS A 276 -8.92 27.14 3.58
N LYS A 277 -9.57 26.02 3.97
CA LYS A 277 -10.80 25.53 3.34
C LYS A 277 -11.93 26.56 3.40
N GLN A 278 -12.06 27.28 4.52
CA GLN A 278 -13.04 28.36 4.64
C GLN A 278 -12.78 29.51 3.67
N LYS A 279 -11.52 29.95 3.52
CA LYS A 279 -11.16 31.03 2.59
C LYS A 279 -11.52 30.67 1.15
N LEU A 280 -11.17 29.46 0.71
CA LEU A 280 -11.48 28.98 -0.64
C LEU A 280 -13.00 28.88 -0.90
N VAL A 281 -13.77 28.42 0.09
CA VAL A 281 -15.25 28.41 0.01
C VAL A 281 -15.82 29.83 -0.07
N ASP A 282 -15.29 30.77 0.72
CA ASP A 282 -15.72 32.17 0.73
C ASP A 282 -15.37 32.89 -0.59
N GLU A 283 -14.23 32.59 -1.21
CA GLU A 283 -13.85 33.09 -2.54
C GLU A 283 -14.79 32.56 -3.61
N ARG A 284 -15.06 31.24 -3.62
CA ARG A 284 -15.98 30.63 -4.59
C ARG A 284 -17.41 31.17 -4.49
N LEU A 285 -17.86 31.51 -3.29
CA LEU A 285 -19.17 32.13 -3.06
C LEU A 285 -19.24 33.61 -3.47
N LYS A 286 -18.11 34.31 -3.60
CA LYS A 286 -18.06 35.70 -4.11
C LYS A 286 -18.02 35.78 -5.63
N GLU A 287 -17.51 34.73 -6.29
CA GLU A 287 -17.44 34.64 -7.75
C GLU A 287 -18.76 34.25 -8.42
N LYS A 288 -19.71 33.68 -7.67
CA LYS A 288 -21.07 33.34 -8.14
C LYS A 288 -22.03 34.48 -7.85
#